data_AF-A0A813RFT0-F1
#
_entry.id   AF-A0A813RFT0-F1
#
_cell.length_a   1.000
_cell.length_b   1.000
_cell.length_c   1.000
_cell.angle_alpha   90.00
_cell.angle_beta   90.00
_cell.angle_gamma   90.00
#
_symmetry.space_group_name_H-M   'P 1'
#
loop_
_entity.id
_entity.type
_entity.pdbx_description
1 polymer ?
#
loop_
_entity_poly.entity_id
_entity_poly.type
_entity_poly.pdbx_seq_one_letter_code
_entity_poly.pdbx_strand_id
1 'polypeptide(L)'
;MKRIQFQETGRICQVPINDIFGFMYLATFIYFLPVTGIIFIYIAILKYTKRSLIIANVRQLGLEQTRYRRELRFIKRILILISIIFITGVPYLTFFLQVNIGQSPMPSYGHRISFMFLSCGQGLVMLLAIFYADDVRKSLRNILLQKLPWIRGRRIGNIIS
;
A
#
# COMPACT_ATOMS: atom_id res chain seq x y z
N MET A 1 -31.09 -10.85 11.95
CA MET A 1 -31.29 -10.22 10.62
C MET A 1 -32.21 -9.02 10.78
N LYS A 2 -31.66 -7.80 10.91
CA LYS A 2 -32.45 -6.56 11.02
C LYS A 2 -32.50 -5.89 9.64
N ARG A 3 -33.71 -5.56 9.16
CA ARG A 3 -33.95 -4.92 7.86
C ARG A 3 -33.38 -3.50 7.83
N ILE A 4 -32.91 -3.11 6.64
CA ILE A 4 -32.51 -1.74 6.29
C ILE A 4 -33.72 -0.83 6.53
N GLN A 5 -33.61 0.11 7.46
CA GLN A 5 -34.67 1.11 7.73
C GLN A 5 -34.47 2.24 6.73
N PHE A 6 -35.36 2.32 5.73
CA PHE A 6 -35.39 3.44 4.81
C PHE A 6 -36.10 4.61 5.48
N GLN A 7 -35.36 5.65 5.84
CA GLN A 7 -35.94 6.89 6.33
C GLN A 7 -36.50 7.67 5.13
N GLU A 8 -37.81 7.91 5.10
CA GLU A 8 -38.57 8.45 3.95
C GLU A 8 -38.21 9.89 3.54
N THR A 9 -37.31 10.57 4.24
CA THR A 9 -36.93 11.96 3.95
C THR A 9 -35.54 12.09 3.32
N GLY A 10 -35.31 11.38 2.21
CA GLY A 10 -34.24 11.72 1.27
C GLY A 10 -32.91 10.96 1.40
N ARG A 11 -32.85 9.81 0.71
CA ARG A 11 -31.68 9.30 -0.06
C ARG A 11 -30.31 9.23 0.63
N ILE A 12 -30.23 8.72 1.86
CA ILE A 12 -28.95 8.25 2.41
C ILE A 12 -29.09 6.79 2.82
N CYS A 13 -28.36 5.90 2.15
CA CYS A 13 -28.23 4.51 2.60
C CYS A 13 -27.39 4.51 3.87
N GLN A 14 -28.01 4.63 5.03
CA GLN A 14 -27.35 4.30 6.29
C GLN A 14 -27.28 2.78 6.40
N VAL A 15 -26.08 2.23 6.29
CA VAL A 15 -25.84 0.86 6.71
C VAL A 15 -26.04 0.86 8.23
N PRO A 16 -26.99 0.07 8.78
CA PRO A 16 -27.22 0.02 10.21
C PRO A 16 -26.10 -0.78 10.88
N ILE A 17 -24.88 -0.25 10.84
CA ILE A 17 -23.75 -0.74 11.63
C ILE A 17 -23.93 -0.15 13.02
N ASN A 18 -24.89 -0.68 13.76
CA ASN A 18 -25.13 -0.25 15.14
C ASN A 18 -24.18 -0.94 16.13
N ASP A 19 -23.43 -1.95 15.66
CA ASP A 19 -22.50 -2.72 16.46
C ASP A 19 -21.07 -2.19 16.30
N ILE A 20 -20.71 -1.25 17.17
CA ILE A 20 -19.35 -0.72 17.33
C ILE A 20 -18.33 -1.87 17.47
N PHE A 21 -18.71 -2.93 18.20
CA PHE A 21 -17.89 -4.12 18.38
C PHE A 21 -17.56 -4.84 17.08
N GLY A 22 -18.53 -4.96 16.16
CA GLY A 22 -18.30 -5.59 14.86
C GLY A 22 -17.32 -4.80 14.01
N PHE A 23 -17.45 -3.48 14.00
CA PHE A 23 -16.52 -2.62 13.26
C PHE A 23 -15.12 -2.63 13.87
N MET A 24 -15.01 -2.54 15.20
CA MET A 24 -13.71 -2.63 15.90
C MET A 24 -13.04 -3.98 15.64
N TYR A 25 -13.79 -5.08 15.66
CA TYR A 25 -13.26 -6.40 15.32
C TYR A 25 -12.71 -6.44 13.89
N LEU A 26 -13.46 -5.95 12.89
CA LEU A 26 -12.99 -5.89 11.51
C LEU A 26 -11.75 -5.00 11.38
N ALA A 27 -11.76 -3.80 11.98
CA ALA A 27 -10.61 -2.91 11.95
C ALA A 27 -9.37 -3.55 12.60
N THR A 28 -9.51 -4.22 13.74
CA THR A 28 -8.36 -4.82 14.41
C THR A 28 -7.83 -6.04 13.65
N PHE A 29 -8.70 -6.99 13.29
CA PHE A 29 -8.27 -8.27 12.72
C PHE A 29 -7.98 -8.19 11.22
N ILE A 30 -8.73 -7.41 10.44
CA ILE A 30 -8.52 -7.30 9.00
C ILE A 30 -7.47 -6.24 8.67
N TYR A 31 -7.34 -5.19 9.50
CA TYR A 31 -6.44 -4.08 9.18
C TYR A 31 -5.19 -4.06 10.06
N PHE A 32 -5.32 -3.97 11.38
CA PHE A 32 -4.15 -3.84 12.26
C PHE A 32 -3.28 -5.10 12.33
N LEU A 33 -3.89 -6.26 12.51
CA LEU A 33 -3.17 -7.53 12.68
C LEU A 33 -2.28 -7.92 11.49
N PRO A 34 -2.73 -7.85 10.22
CA PRO A 34 -1.83 -8.14 9.10
C PRO A 34 -0.74 -7.07 8.95
N VAL A 35 -1.05 -5.80 9.22
CA VAL A 35 -0.06 -4.72 9.12
C VAL A 35 1.05 -4.89 10.17
N THR A 36 0.69 -5.15 11.42
CA THR A 36 1.67 -5.39 12.50
C THR A 36 2.45 -6.68 12.26
N GLY A 37 1.80 -7.73 11.76
CA GLY A 37 2.46 -8.99 11.37
C GLY A 37 3.53 -8.77 10.30
N ILE A 38 3.24 -7.98 9.26
CA ILE A 38 4.20 -7.67 8.20
C ILE A 38 5.38 -6.83 8.75
N ILE A 39 5.11 -5.85 9.61
CA ILE A 39 6.16 -5.05 10.26
C ILE A 39 7.06 -5.94 11.13
N PHE A 40 6.47 -6.85 11.91
CA PHE A 40 7.21 -7.77 12.78
C PHE A 40 8.11 -8.71 11.99
N ILE A 41 7.57 -9.32 10.93
CA ILE A 41 8.35 -10.16 10.00
C ILE A 41 9.53 -9.37 9.43
N TYR A 42 9.34 -8.10 9.08
CA TYR A 42 10.43 -7.27 8.57
C TYR A 42 11.53 -7.02 9.60
N ILE A 43 11.17 -6.68 10.84
CA ILE A 43 12.13 -6.50 11.93
C ILE A 43 12.91 -7.80 12.16
N ALA A 44 12.23 -8.96 12.11
CA ALA A 44 12.85 -10.27 12.24
C ALA A 44 13.86 -10.55 11.11
N ILE A 45 13.50 -10.27 9.85
CA ILE A 45 14.38 -10.41 8.68
C ILE A 45 15.61 -9.50 8.82
N LEU A 46 15.42 -8.23 9.19
CA LEU A 46 16.53 -7.30 9.41
C LEU A 46 17.48 -7.77 10.52
N LYS A 47 16.94 -8.30 11.62
CA LYS A 47 17.74 -8.80 12.73
C LYS A 47 18.51 -10.05 12.34
N TYR A 48 17.87 -10.99 11.64
CA TYR A 48 18.49 -12.22 11.14
C TYR A 48 19.65 -11.91 10.21
N THR A 49 19.49 -10.89 9.37
CA THR A 49 20.49 -10.56 8.34
C THR A 49 21.65 -9.76 8.86
N LYS A 50 21.44 -8.86 9.82
CA LYS A 50 22.56 -8.28 10.59
C LYS A 50 23.41 -9.37 11.24
N ARG A 51 22.78 -10.40 11.83
CA ARG A 51 23.49 -11.52 12.46
C ARG A 51 24.23 -12.38 11.45
N SER A 52 23.60 -12.70 10.32
CA SER A 52 24.21 -13.54 9.27
C SER A 52 25.38 -12.86 8.56
N LEU A 53 25.33 -11.53 8.39
CA LEU A 53 26.40 -10.75 7.76
C LEU A 53 27.64 -10.63 8.66
N ILE A 54 27.46 -10.68 10.00
CA ILE A 54 28.56 -10.71 10.96
C ILE A 54 29.27 -12.09 10.95
N ILE A 55 28.52 -13.17 10.70
CA ILE A 55 29.05 -14.56 10.76
C ILE A 55 29.62 -15.02 9.40
N ALA A 56 29.01 -14.60 8.29
CA ALA A 56 29.49 -14.95 6.95
C ALA A 56 30.70 -14.10 6.56
N ASN A 57 31.85 -14.74 6.37
CA ASN A 57 33.09 -14.09 5.99
C ASN A 57 33.08 -13.68 4.49
N VAL A 58 33.76 -12.59 4.16
CA VAL A 58 33.63 -11.67 2.99
C VAL A 58 33.56 -12.28 1.57
N ARG A 59 33.85 -13.58 1.34
CA ARG A 59 34.11 -14.12 -0.02
C ARG A 59 32.91 -14.72 -0.76
N GLN A 60 31.91 -15.31 -0.10
CA GLN A 60 30.71 -15.86 -0.76
C GLN A 60 29.53 -14.88 -0.83
N LEU A 61 29.66 -13.71 -0.20
CA LEU A 61 28.59 -12.74 -0.09
C LEU A 61 28.25 -12.03 -1.40
N GLY A 62 29.15 -11.91 -2.39
CA GLY A 62 28.91 -11.06 -3.56
C GLY A 62 27.63 -11.41 -4.35
N LEU A 63 27.40 -12.70 -4.64
CA LEU A 63 26.23 -13.16 -5.39
C LEU A 63 24.95 -13.21 -4.53
N GLU A 64 25.04 -13.81 -3.34
CA GLU A 64 23.93 -13.90 -2.38
C GLU A 64 23.44 -12.50 -1.93
N GLN A 65 24.36 -11.56 -1.72
CA GLN A 65 24.05 -10.19 -1.29
C GLN A 65 23.32 -9.40 -2.39
N THR A 66 23.56 -9.68 -3.68
CA THR A 66 22.82 -9.00 -4.77
C THR A 66 21.38 -9.50 -4.90
N ARG A 67 21.15 -10.81 -4.79
CA ARG A 67 19.81 -11.42 -4.76
C ARG A 67 19.04 -10.94 -3.53
N TYR A 68 19.69 -10.96 -2.38
CA TYR A 68 19.13 -10.49 -1.12
C TYR A 68 18.79 -8.98 -1.12
N ARG A 69 19.66 -8.13 -1.70
CA ARG A 69 19.35 -6.69 -1.89
C ARG A 69 18.17 -6.45 -2.85
N ARG A 70 17.88 -7.39 -3.75
CA ARG A 70 16.70 -7.31 -4.62
C ARG A 70 15.43 -7.66 -3.83
N GLU A 71 15.47 -8.71 -3.01
CA GLU A 71 14.35 -9.11 -2.14
C GLU A 71 14.03 -8.04 -1.09
N LEU A 72 15.04 -7.49 -0.41
CA LEU A 72 14.85 -6.36 0.52
C LEU A 72 14.24 -5.13 -0.15
N ARG A 73 14.61 -4.85 -1.42
CA ARG A 73 13.99 -3.74 -2.17
C ARG A 73 12.52 -4.02 -2.47
N PHE A 74 12.17 -5.25 -2.81
CA PHE A 74 10.77 -5.64 -3.05
C PHE A 74 9.94 -5.53 -1.77
N ILE A 75 10.45 -6.05 -0.65
CA ILE A 75 9.80 -5.96 0.66
C ILE A 75 9.67 -4.49 1.11
N LYS A 76 10.72 -3.67 0.93
CA LYS A 76 10.66 -2.23 1.24
C LYS A 76 9.58 -1.51 0.44
N ARG A 77 9.41 -1.86 -0.85
CA ARG A 77 8.34 -1.32 -1.70
C ARG A 77 6.95 -1.71 -1.17
N ILE A 78 6.77 -2.98 -0.77
CA ILE A 78 5.52 -3.46 -0.15
C ILE A 78 5.22 -2.70 1.15
N LEU A 79 6.23 -2.49 2.01
CA LEU A 79 6.06 -1.72 3.24
C LEU A 79 5.65 -0.27 2.98
N ILE A 80 6.22 0.37 1.96
CA ILE A 80 5.81 1.72 1.56
C ILE A 80 4.32 1.71 1.16
N LEU A 81 3.90 0.76 0.32
CA LEU A 81 2.49 0.62 -0.08
C LEU A 81 1.57 0.44 1.13
N ILE A 82 1.92 -0.45 2.06
CA ILE A 82 1.15 -0.71 3.28
C ILE A 82 1.10 0.53 4.18
N SER A 83 2.20 1.26 4.32
CA SER A 83 2.24 2.48 5.15
C SER A 83 1.32 3.57 4.60
N ILE A 84 1.21 3.69 3.27
CA ILE A 84 0.30 4.65 2.62
C ILE A 84 -1.14 4.28 2.92
N ILE A 85 -1.50 2.99 2.79
CA ILE A 85 -2.84 2.51 3.16
C ILE A 85 -3.10 2.86 4.63
N PHE A 86 -2.16 2.49 5.52
CA PHE A 86 -2.27 2.75 6.95
C PHE A 86 -2.58 4.21 7.26
N ILE A 87 -1.77 5.14 6.77
CA ILE A 87 -1.90 6.59 7.00
C ILE A 87 -3.23 7.12 6.43
N THR A 88 -3.63 6.67 5.23
CA THR A 88 -4.86 7.13 4.59
C THR A 88 -6.14 6.56 5.20
N GLY A 89 -6.05 5.43 5.90
CA GLY A 89 -7.15 4.85 6.68
C GLY A 89 -7.36 5.49 8.06
N VAL A 90 -6.35 6.15 8.64
CA VAL A 90 -6.48 6.81 9.96
C VAL A 90 -7.59 7.86 10.01
N PRO A 91 -7.72 8.80 9.05
CA PRO A 91 -8.81 9.77 9.03
C PRO A 91 -10.18 9.10 9.04
N TYR A 92 -10.34 8.00 8.31
CA TYR A 92 -11.60 7.27 8.27
C TYR A 92 -11.95 6.68 9.64
N LEU A 93 -10.98 6.04 10.31
CA LEU A 93 -11.13 5.52 11.66
C LEU A 93 -11.45 6.61 12.68
N THR A 94 -10.78 7.77 12.63
CA THR A 94 -11.03 8.86 13.59
C THR A 94 -12.43 9.43 13.45
N PHE A 95 -12.90 9.70 12.23
CA PHE A 95 -14.26 10.17 11.99
C PHE A 95 -15.30 9.13 12.39
N PHE A 96 -15.03 7.84 12.15
CA PHE A 96 -15.94 6.77 12.57
C PHE A 96 -16.07 6.70 14.10
N LEU A 97 -14.95 6.74 14.83
CA LEU A 97 -14.95 6.72 16.29
C LEU A 97 -15.65 7.94 16.88
N GLN A 98 -15.46 9.13 16.29
CA GLN A 98 -16.15 10.35 16.71
C GLN A 98 -17.68 10.22 16.64
N VAL A 99 -18.21 9.54 15.62
CA VAL A 99 -19.67 9.34 15.44
C VAL A 99 -20.25 8.34 16.41
N ASN A 100 -19.50 7.28 16.69
CA ASN A 100 -19.98 6.16 17.49
C ASN A 100 -19.78 6.36 18.99
N ILE A 101 -18.75 7.11 19.40
CA ILE A 101 -18.39 7.33 20.80
C ILE A 101 -18.76 8.75 21.24
N GLY A 102 -18.51 9.74 20.39
CA GLY A 102 -18.97 11.10 20.64
C GLY A 102 -20.43 11.21 20.23
N GLN A 103 -21.33 11.48 21.17
CA GLN A 103 -22.75 11.78 20.89
C GLN A 103 -22.93 13.13 20.14
N SER A 104 -21.95 13.55 19.35
CA SER A 104 -21.98 14.77 18.56
C SER A 104 -22.52 14.44 17.17
N PRO A 105 -23.51 15.19 16.66
CA PRO A 105 -24.03 14.98 15.32
C PRO A 105 -22.90 15.14 14.31
N MET A 106 -22.72 14.13 13.45
CA MET A 106 -21.63 14.12 12.48
C MET A 106 -21.78 15.31 11.52
N PRO A 107 -20.75 16.14 11.33
CA PRO A 107 -20.76 17.08 10.23
C PRO A 107 -20.76 16.33 8.90
N SER A 108 -21.74 16.60 8.03
CA SER A 108 -21.92 15.96 6.71
C SER A 108 -20.64 15.96 5.84
N TYR A 109 -19.74 16.92 6.06
CA TYR A 109 -18.48 17.08 5.36
C TYR A 109 -17.36 16.11 5.84
N GLY A 110 -17.35 15.69 7.11
CA GLY A 110 -16.27 14.85 7.67
C GLY A 110 -16.16 13.49 6.99
N HIS A 111 -17.30 12.85 6.74
CA HIS A 111 -17.35 11.55 6.03
C HIS A 111 -16.92 11.67 4.57
N ARG A 112 -17.23 12.78 3.89
CA ARG A 112 -16.83 12.97 2.48
C ARG A 112 -15.33 13.11 2.35
N ILE A 113 -14.72 13.87 3.25
CA ILE A 113 -13.27 14.09 3.28
C ILE A 113 -12.54 12.78 3.54
N SER A 114 -12.99 11.98 4.52
CA SER A 114 -12.34 10.69 4.82
C SER A 114 -12.40 9.72 3.65
N PHE A 115 -13.52 9.69 2.92
CA PHE A 115 -13.67 8.84 1.74
C PHE A 115 -12.76 9.29 0.59
N MET A 116 -12.57 10.60 0.41
CA MET A 116 -11.59 11.13 -0.55
C MET A 116 -10.17 10.71 -0.19
N PHE A 117 -9.78 10.76 1.08
CA PHE A 117 -8.46 10.28 1.53
C PHE A 117 -8.25 8.79 1.22
N LEU A 118 -9.26 7.96 1.48
CA LEU A 118 -9.21 6.53 1.20
C LEU A 118 -9.05 6.27 -0.31
N SER A 119 -9.83 6.99 -1.12
CA SER A 119 -9.83 6.86 -2.59
C SER A 119 -8.50 7.31 -3.20
N CYS A 120 -7.98 8.46 -2.75
CA CYS A 120 -6.66 8.96 -3.15
C CYS A 120 -5.54 8.00 -2.72
N GLY A 121 -5.62 7.48 -1.49
CA GLY A 121 -4.65 6.50 -0.97
C GLY A 121 -4.62 5.23 -1.80
N GLN A 122 -5.78 4.65 -2.09
CA GLN A 122 -5.90 3.45 -2.93
C GLN A 122 -5.42 3.71 -4.36
N GLY A 123 -5.78 4.85 -4.96
CA GLY A 123 -5.30 5.24 -6.28
C GLY A 123 -3.77 5.38 -6.32
N LEU A 124 -3.17 5.98 -5.29
CA LEU A 124 -1.73 6.14 -5.17
C LEU A 124 -1.01 4.79 -5.00
N VAL A 125 -1.60 3.86 -4.23
CA VAL A 125 -1.07 2.49 -4.07
C VAL A 125 -1.11 1.71 -5.38
N MET A 126 -2.23 1.76 -6.11
CA MET A 126 -2.32 1.13 -7.43
C MET A 126 -1.28 1.69 -8.39
N LEU A 127 -1.13 3.01 -8.42
CA LEU A 127 -0.16 3.70 -9.26
C LEU A 127 1.28 3.26 -8.90
N LEU A 128 1.64 3.27 -7.61
CA LEU A 128 2.95 2.79 -7.16
C LEU A 128 3.18 1.31 -7.43
N ALA A 129 2.16 0.46 -7.30
CA ALA A 129 2.26 -0.96 -7.62
C ALA A 129 2.59 -1.17 -9.10
N ILE A 130 1.98 -0.40 -10.01
CA ILE A 130 2.31 -0.40 -11.44
C ILE A 130 3.76 0.05 -11.67
N PHE A 131 4.22 1.09 -10.99
CA PHE A 131 5.62 1.55 -11.09
C PHE A 131 6.63 0.53 -10.55
N TYR A 132 6.25 -0.25 -9.54
CA TYR A 132 7.10 -1.26 -8.91
C TYR A 132 7.10 -2.61 -9.64
N ALA A 133 6.09 -2.89 -10.46
CA ALA A 133 6.09 -4.02 -11.37
C ALA A 133 7.15 -3.80 -12.47
N ASP A 134 8.35 -4.32 -12.23
CA ASP A 134 9.49 -4.19 -13.15
C ASP A 134 9.15 -4.75 -14.55
N ASP A 135 8.24 -5.73 -14.65
CA ASP A 135 7.75 -6.29 -15.92
C ASP A 135 6.90 -5.30 -16.72
N VAL A 136 6.05 -4.51 -16.05
CA VAL A 136 5.25 -3.46 -16.69
C VAL A 136 6.17 -2.35 -17.18
N ARG A 137 7.21 -2.02 -16.41
CA ARG A 137 8.21 -1.02 -16.79
C ARG A 137 9.02 -1.45 -18.01
N LYS A 138 9.40 -2.73 -18.08
CA LYS A 138 10.06 -3.31 -19.27
C LYS A 138 9.13 -3.35 -20.48
N SER A 139 7.87 -3.75 -20.29
CA SER A 139 6.87 -3.80 -21.34
C SER A 139 6.58 -2.40 -21.91
N LEU A 140 6.35 -1.40 -21.04
CA LEU A 140 6.22 0.00 -21.43
C LEU A 140 7.45 0.52 -22.17
N ARG A 141 8.65 0.19 -21.69
CA ARG A 141 9.89 0.59 -22.37
C ARG A 141 9.98 -0.01 -23.77
N ASN A 142 9.59 -1.27 -23.94
CA ASN A 142 9.61 -1.93 -25.23
C ASN A 142 8.59 -1.32 -26.21
N ILE A 143 7.38 -1.01 -25.73
CA ILE A 143 6.34 -0.32 -26.52
C ILE A 143 6.80 1.10 -26.89
N LEU A 144 7.39 1.83 -25.95
CA LEU A 144 7.91 3.19 -26.17
C LEU A 144 9.07 3.19 -27.18
N LEU A 145 9.98 2.21 -27.09
CA LEU A 145 11.08 2.01 -28.03
C LEU A 145 10.62 1.49 -29.41
N GLN A 146 9.43 0.90 -29.50
CA GLN A 146 8.82 0.53 -30.77
C GLN A 146 8.17 1.74 -31.46
N LYS A 147 7.58 2.67 -30.70
CA LYS A 147 6.99 3.91 -31.24
C LYS A 147 8.00 5.01 -31.59
N LEU A 148 9.23 4.97 -31.08
CA LEU A 148 10.28 5.97 -31.34
C LEU A 148 11.49 5.35 -32.07
N PRO A 149 11.38 5.07 -33.39
CA PRO A 149 12.48 4.47 -34.17
C PRO A 149 13.71 5.38 -34.28
N TRP A 150 13.55 6.70 -34.11
CA TRP A 150 14.62 7.70 -34.27
C TRP A 150 15.73 7.61 -33.20
N ILE A 151 15.49 6.97 -32.05
CA ILE A 151 16.49 6.79 -30.98
C ILE A 151 17.40 5.57 -31.26
N ARG A 152 16.97 4.63 -32.11
CA ARG A 152 17.71 3.40 -32.40
C ARG A 152 18.97 3.65 -33.25
N GLY A 153 18.96 4.67 -34.10
CA GLY A 153 20.09 5.00 -34.99
C GLY A 153 21.32 5.62 -34.30
N ARG A 154 21.16 6.21 -33.10
CA ARG A 154 22.27 6.96 -32.45
C ARG A 154 23.22 6.10 -31.63
N ARG A 155 22.90 4.83 -31.37
CA ARG A 155 23.75 3.92 -30.55
C ARG A 155 24.68 3.02 -31.37
N ILE A 156 24.53 2.97 -32.69
CA ILE A 156 25.38 2.16 -33.58
C ILE A 156 26.56 3.00 -34.13
N GLY A 157 26.42 4.32 -34.20
CA GLY A 157 27.47 5.21 -34.70
C GLY A 157 28.65 5.50 -33.75
N ASN A 158 28.67 4.94 -32.53
CA ASN A 158 29.72 5.21 -31.53
C ASN A 158 30.54 3.97 -31.16
N ILE A 159 30.45 2.90 -31.96
CA ILE A 159 31.24 1.67 -31.83
C ILE A 159 32.19 1.50 -33.05
N ILE A 160 32.14 2.42 -34.02
CA ILE A 160 32.91 2.34 -35.28
C ILE A 160 33.74 3.63 -35.52
N SER A 161 34.14 4.35 -34.46
CA SER A 161 35.09 5.46 -34.57
C SER A 161 36.20 5.30 -33.55
#